data_AF-D4DNW3-F1
#
_entry.id   AF-D4DNW3-F1
#
_cell.length_a   1.000
_cell.length_b   1.000
_cell.length_c   1.000
_cell.angle_alpha   90.00
_cell.angle_beta   90.00
_cell.angle_gamma   90.00
#
_symmetry.space_group_name_H-M   'P 1'
#
loop_
_entity.id
_entity.type
_entity.pdbx_description
1 polymer ?
#
loop_
_entity_poly.entity_id
_entity_poly.type
_entity_poly.pdbx_seq_one_letter_code
_entity_poly.pdbx_strand_id
1 'polypeptide(L)'
;MVRSSTKNDNVPTEPIIDVYLRPVSVTDKTSIADFGWLNKERICCPIGVGQLPVLTIGSLWKNGKLLDYQVIVPSNLPNVNIAEDSVHLIEAGHKDQTGYIINKAAFDIGGFKNGFSARCLAIESDGDPYSIIIPVAEVIRFYYAISTNLAKIAFLGSYETNFDQIIGERYGFDSKTKILIIHLRQWLYDNEGWVLGRILRDKNAQQGFFQIHRSLVKQSVGKYHQPMPQTNFPFQGKQIGLHAA
;
A
#
# COMPACT_ATOMS: atom_id res chain seq x y z
N MET A 1 18.63 24.39 -24.46
CA MET A 1 18.44 25.74 -23.88
C MET A 1 16.93 25.88 -23.68
N VAL A 2 16.39 25.53 -22.51
CA VAL A 2 16.15 26.42 -21.35
C VAL A 2 16.75 25.82 -20.07
N ARG A 3 17.30 26.70 -19.22
CA ARG A 3 17.93 26.42 -17.93
C ARG A 3 16.93 26.52 -16.76
N SER A 4 17.22 25.70 -15.74
CA SER A 4 17.06 25.88 -14.29
C SER A 4 15.68 26.11 -13.67
N SER A 5 15.34 25.25 -12.72
CA SER A 5 15.25 25.69 -11.33
C SER A 5 16.11 24.77 -10.45
N THR A 6 16.95 25.39 -9.65
CA THR A 6 17.82 24.75 -8.65
C THR A 6 16.97 23.97 -7.65
N LYS A 7 17.25 22.68 -7.48
CA LYS A 7 16.68 21.87 -6.39
C LYS A 7 17.23 22.45 -5.08
N ASN A 8 16.34 22.76 -4.14
CA ASN A 8 16.75 23.15 -2.79
C ASN A 8 17.06 21.89 -2.00
N ASP A 9 18.33 21.61 -1.74
CA ASP A 9 18.77 20.39 -1.04
C ASP A 9 18.36 20.34 0.45
N ASN A 10 17.79 21.44 0.98
CA ASN A 10 17.34 21.57 2.38
C ASN A 10 15.84 21.31 2.60
N VAL A 11 15.07 20.92 1.57
CA VAL A 11 13.67 20.50 1.74
C VAL A 11 13.60 18.99 1.48
N PRO A 12 13.18 18.16 2.46
CA PRO A 12 12.89 16.77 2.20
C PRO A 12 11.83 16.70 1.11
N THR A 13 12.23 16.31 -0.10
CA THR A 13 11.27 16.04 -1.17
C THR A 13 10.39 14.91 -0.70
N GLU A 14 9.07 15.13 -0.69
CA GLU A 14 8.09 14.10 -0.38
C GLU A 14 8.43 12.80 -1.14
N PRO A 15 8.47 11.63 -0.45
CA PRO A 15 8.71 10.37 -1.12
C PRO A 15 7.70 10.17 -2.26
N ILE A 16 8.15 9.54 -3.34
CA ILE A 16 7.30 9.29 -4.50
C ILE A 16 7.03 7.80 -4.68
N ILE A 17 5.90 7.49 -5.30
CA ILE A 17 5.56 6.16 -5.79
C ILE A 17 5.19 6.24 -7.27
N ASP A 18 5.60 5.25 -8.04
CA ASP A 18 5.22 5.12 -9.45
C ASP A 18 3.78 4.60 -9.54
N VAL A 19 2.92 5.35 -10.22
CA VAL A 19 1.56 4.93 -10.54
C VAL A 19 1.46 4.66 -12.03
N TYR A 20 0.87 3.51 -12.34
CA TYR A 20 0.64 3.09 -13.70
C TYR A 20 -0.81 3.29 -14.08
N LEU A 21 -1.03 4.14 -15.08
CA LEU A 21 -2.33 4.46 -15.62
C LEU A 21 -2.47 3.83 -17.00
N ARG A 22 -3.67 3.32 -17.28
CA ARG A 22 -4.05 2.79 -18.59
C ARG A 22 -5.26 3.54 -19.12
N PRO A 23 -5.29 3.92 -20.41
CA PRO A 23 -6.49 4.48 -21.01
C PRO A 23 -7.61 3.43 -21.04
N VAL A 24 -8.77 3.80 -20.53
CA VAL A 24 -10.00 2.99 -20.53
C VAL A 24 -11.07 3.76 -21.29
N SER A 25 -11.79 3.08 -22.19
CA SER A 25 -12.93 3.65 -22.87
C SER A 25 -14.17 3.56 -21.97
N VAL A 26 -14.60 4.70 -21.43
CA VAL A 26 -15.77 4.75 -20.52
C VAL A 26 -17.11 4.51 -21.22
N THR A 27 -17.15 4.49 -22.55
CA THR A 27 -18.35 4.17 -23.34
C THR A 27 -18.42 2.69 -23.74
N ASP A 28 -17.32 1.96 -23.58
CA ASP A 28 -17.24 0.54 -23.90
C ASP A 28 -17.23 -0.28 -22.61
N LYS A 29 -18.35 -0.97 -22.36
CA LYS A 29 -18.52 -1.83 -21.18
C LYS A 29 -17.46 -2.94 -21.11
N THR A 30 -16.95 -3.41 -22.25
CA THR A 30 -15.92 -4.45 -22.28
C THR A 30 -14.56 -3.88 -21.86
N SER A 31 -14.18 -2.70 -22.37
CA SER A 31 -12.99 -1.96 -21.94
C SER A 31 -13.04 -1.57 -20.46
N ILE A 32 -14.21 -1.28 -19.91
CA ILE A 32 -14.37 -1.03 -18.47
C ILE A 32 -14.15 -2.33 -17.69
N ALA A 33 -14.82 -3.42 -18.08
CA ALA A 33 -14.82 -4.68 -17.35
C ALA A 33 -13.44 -5.33 -17.27
N ASP A 34 -12.57 -5.13 -18.27
CA ASP A 34 -11.19 -5.63 -18.28
C ASP A 34 -10.16 -4.57 -17.87
N PHE A 35 -10.57 -3.38 -17.41
CA PHE A 35 -9.68 -2.24 -17.12
C PHE A 35 -8.74 -1.88 -18.29
N GLY A 36 -9.27 -1.96 -19.51
CA GLY A 36 -8.54 -1.75 -20.74
C GLY A 36 -7.40 -2.75 -20.91
N TRP A 37 -7.50 -3.96 -20.38
CA TRP A 37 -6.42 -4.98 -20.43
C TRP A 37 -5.81 -5.15 -21.82
N LEU A 38 -6.65 -5.12 -22.86
CA LEU A 38 -6.23 -5.21 -24.25
C LEU A 38 -5.44 -3.98 -24.74
N ASN A 39 -5.57 -2.84 -24.06
CA ASN A 39 -4.82 -1.63 -24.36
C ASN A 39 -3.38 -1.74 -23.85
N LYS A 40 -2.44 -1.67 -24.79
CA LYS A 40 -1.00 -1.71 -24.49
C LYS A 40 -0.43 -0.35 -24.13
N GLU A 41 -1.12 0.75 -24.43
CA GLU A 41 -0.71 2.09 -24.04
C GLU A 41 -0.81 2.26 -22.52
N ARG A 42 0.27 2.74 -21.90
CA ARG A 42 0.37 2.91 -20.45
C ARG A 42 1.23 4.13 -20.15
N ILE A 43 0.90 4.82 -19.08
CA ILE A 43 1.69 5.94 -18.56
C ILE A 43 2.13 5.57 -17.16
N CYS A 44 3.43 5.72 -16.90
CA CYS A 44 3.99 5.73 -15.56
C CYS A 44 4.11 7.19 -15.12
N CYS A 45 3.48 7.56 -14.01
CA CYS A 45 3.66 8.86 -13.41
C CYS A 45 4.14 8.72 -11.97
N PRO A 46 5.27 9.36 -11.59
CA PRO A 46 5.65 9.47 -10.20
C PRO A 46 4.75 10.48 -9.50
N ILE A 47 4.29 10.14 -8.31
CA ILE A 47 3.41 10.98 -7.49
C ILE A 47 3.90 11.00 -6.05
N GLY A 48 3.59 12.06 -5.30
CA GLY A 48 3.86 12.08 -3.86
C GLY A 48 3.04 11.03 -3.12
N VAL A 49 3.66 10.32 -2.17
CA VAL A 49 2.99 9.29 -1.35
C VAL A 49 1.78 9.82 -0.57
N GLY A 50 1.71 11.12 -0.30
CA GLY A 50 0.53 11.76 0.28
C GLY A 50 -0.74 11.63 -0.56
N GLN A 51 -0.63 11.29 -1.85
CA GLN A 51 -1.78 11.03 -2.73
C GLN A 51 -2.24 9.56 -2.70
N LEU A 52 -1.50 8.66 -2.05
CA LEU A 52 -1.84 7.24 -1.97
C LEU A 52 -3.28 6.97 -1.48
N PRO A 53 -3.81 7.66 -0.44
CA PRO A 53 -5.16 7.37 0.06
C PRO A 53 -6.28 7.51 -0.98
N VAL A 54 -6.11 8.40 -1.97
CA VAL A 54 -7.12 8.67 -3.01
C VAL A 54 -6.92 7.81 -4.26
N LEU A 55 -5.84 7.03 -4.33
CA LEU A 55 -5.47 6.23 -5.49
C LEU A 55 -5.74 4.76 -5.24
N THR A 56 -6.97 4.35 -5.52
CA THR A 56 -7.37 2.95 -5.40
C THR A 56 -7.12 2.21 -6.71
N ILE A 57 -6.71 0.94 -6.63
CA ILE A 57 -6.71 0.08 -7.82
C ILE A 57 -8.14 0.04 -8.39
N GLY A 58 -8.22 0.19 -9.71
CA GLY A 58 -9.49 0.24 -10.43
C GLY A 58 -10.23 1.58 -10.40
N SER A 59 -9.66 2.61 -9.78
CA SER A 59 -10.18 3.98 -9.89
C SER A 59 -10.09 4.49 -11.34
N LEU A 60 -11.16 5.12 -11.81
CA LEU A 60 -11.20 5.77 -13.13
C LEU A 60 -11.01 7.27 -12.99
N TRP A 61 -10.14 7.84 -13.83
CA TRP A 61 -9.81 9.26 -13.80
C TRP A 61 -10.02 9.89 -15.17
N LYS A 62 -10.59 11.10 -15.19
CA LYS A 62 -10.75 11.90 -16.41
C LYS A 62 -10.39 13.35 -16.14
N ASN A 63 -9.42 13.89 -16.89
CA ASN A 63 -8.95 15.28 -16.75
C ASN A 63 -8.58 15.64 -15.29
N GLY A 64 -7.88 14.74 -14.60
CA GLY A 64 -7.45 14.92 -13.21
C GLY A 64 -8.55 14.76 -12.15
N LYS A 65 -9.78 14.38 -12.54
CA LYS A 65 -10.89 14.12 -11.61
C LYS A 65 -11.16 12.63 -11.51
N LEU A 66 -11.28 12.15 -10.27
CA LEU A 66 -11.79 10.81 -9.97
C LEU A 66 -13.25 10.74 -10.41
N LEU A 67 -13.60 9.69 -11.15
CA LEU A 67 -14.98 9.39 -11.52
C LEU A 67 -15.63 8.57 -10.40
N ASP A 68 -16.90 8.83 -10.14
CA ASP A 68 -17.70 8.14 -9.11
C ASP A 68 -17.99 6.66 -9.44
N TYR A 69 -17.58 6.22 -10.64
CA TYR A 69 -17.72 4.86 -11.10
C TYR A 69 -16.49 4.04 -10.71
N GLN A 70 -16.67 3.11 -9.77
CA GLN A 70 -15.67 2.11 -9.44
C GLN A 70 -16.02 0.79 -10.12
N VAL A 71 -15.06 0.21 -10.83
CA VAL A 71 -15.19 -1.12 -11.44
C VAL A 71 -14.78 -2.20 -10.42
N ILE A 72 -15.25 -2.11 -9.18
CA ILE A 72 -14.97 -3.17 -8.22
C ILE A 72 -16.05 -4.23 -8.41
N VAL A 73 -15.64 -5.44 -8.76
CA VAL A 73 -16.52 -6.60 -8.78
C VAL A 73 -16.44 -7.21 -7.39
N PRO A 74 -17.53 -7.18 -6.60
CA PRO A 74 -17.52 -7.83 -5.29
C PRO A 74 -17.20 -9.30 -5.47
N SER A 75 -16.20 -9.79 -4.75
CA SER A 75 -15.84 -11.20 -4.74
C SER A 75 -15.94 -11.73 -3.31
N ASN A 76 -16.42 -12.98 -3.20
CA ASN A 76 -16.37 -13.70 -1.95
C ASN A 76 -14.95 -14.21 -1.78
N LEU A 77 -14.25 -13.70 -0.78
CA LEU A 77 -12.94 -14.23 -0.43
C LEU A 77 -13.10 -15.55 0.33
N PRO A 78 -12.21 -16.53 0.12
CA PRO A 78 -12.18 -17.74 0.93
C PRO A 78 -11.90 -17.40 2.40
N ASN A 79 -12.21 -18.34 3.30
CA ASN A 79 -11.86 -18.19 4.71
C ASN A 79 -10.36 -18.28 4.86
N VAL A 80 -9.73 -17.17 5.25
CA VAL A 80 -8.28 -17.13 5.43
C VAL A 80 -7.90 -16.99 6.89
N ASN A 81 -6.83 -17.68 7.28
CA ASN A 81 -6.17 -17.44 8.54
C ASN A 81 -4.99 -16.50 8.28
N ILE A 82 -4.96 -15.35 8.95
CA ILE A 82 -3.81 -14.44 8.89
C ILE A 82 -2.91 -14.78 10.06
N ALA A 83 -1.89 -15.59 9.82
CA ALA A 83 -0.88 -15.99 10.78
C ALA A 83 0.52 -15.83 10.17
N GLU A 84 1.55 -15.93 11.00
CA GLU A 84 2.94 -15.76 10.56
C GLU A 84 3.38 -16.84 9.55
N ASP A 85 2.85 -18.05 9.70
CA ASP A 85 3.13 -19.20 8.84
C ASP A 85 2.24 -19.27 7.59
N SER A 86 1.09 -18.60 7.58
CA SER A 86 0.15 -18.61 6.44
C SER A 86 0.27 -17.41 5.50
N VAL A 87 1.09 -16.41 5.84
CA VAL A 87 1.30 -15.20 5.03
C VAL A 87 2.75 -15.08 4.61
N HIS A 88 2.98 -14.98 3.30
CA HIS A 88 4.31 -14.91 2.73
C HIS A 88 4.51 -13.66 1.88
N LEU A 89 5.59 -12.94 2.15
CA LEU A 89 6.01 -11.82 1.32
C LEU A 89 6.70 -12.37 0.06
N ILE A 90 6.07 -12.18 -1.10
CA ILE A 90 6.60 -12.57 -2.41
C ILE A 90 6.80 -11.34 -3.30
N GLU A 91 7.58 -11.53 -4.37
CA GLU A 91 7.58 -10.59 -5.49
C GLU A 91 6.45 -10.94 -6.44
N ALA A 92 5.92 -9.96 -7.15
CA ALA A 92 4.86 -10.19 -8.12
C ALA A 92 5.33 -11.20 -9.19
N GLY A 93 6.60 -11.09 -9.62
CA GLY A 93 7.25 -12.02 -10.54
C GLY A 93 7.64 -13.39 -9.95
N HIS A 94 7.17 -13.74 -8.75
CA HIS A 94 7.50 -15.01 -8.07
C HIS A 94 7.11 -16.23 -8.91
N LYS A 95 7.93 -17.28 -8.78
CA LYS A 95 7.73 -18.56 -9.45
C LYS A 95 7.86 -19.71 -8.49
N ASP A 96 7.07 -20.74 -8.73
CA ASP A 96 7.25 -22.06 -8.14
C ASP A 96 7.59 -23.09 -9.24
N GLN A 97 7.39 -24.37 -8.93
CA GLN A 97 7.63 -25.47 -9.86
C GLN A 97 6.64 -25.50 -11.05
N THR A 98 5.47 -24.86 -10.90
CA THR A 98 4.41 -24.82 -11.93
C THR A 98 4.56 -23.62 -12.87
N GLY A 99 5.27 -22.58 -12.45
CA GLY A 99 5.57 -21.41 -13.26
C GLY A 99 5.41 -20.12 -12.50
N TYR A 100 4.98 -19.06 -13.20
CA TYR A 100 4.64 -17.79 -12.53
C TYR A 100 3.31 -17.93 -11.81
N ILE A 101 3.28 -17.54 -10.54
CA ILE A 101 2.05 -17.61 -9.72
C ILE A 101 1.01 -16.62 -10.23
N ILE A 102 1.44 -15.38 -10.50
CA ILE A 102 0.62 -14.41 -11.21
C ILE A 102 1.03 -14.45 -12.68
N ASN A 103 0.03 -14.53 -13.57
CA ASN A 103 0.28 -14.58 -15.00
C ASN A 103 1.23 -13.45 -15.44
N LYS A 104 2.34 -13.83 -16.09
CA LYS A 104 3.35 -12.91 -16.64
C LYS A 104 2.76 -11.73 -17.41
N ALA A 105 1.67 -11.93 -18.15
CA ALA A 105 0.99 -10.88 -18.91
C ALA A 105 0.39 -9.77 -18.02
N ALA A 106 0.08 -10.08 -16.76
CA ALA A 106 -0.38 -9.09 -15.77
C ALA A 106 0.69 -8.07 -15.40
N PHE A 107 1.95 -8.44 -15.54
CA PHE A 107 3.10 -7.59 -15.19
C PHE A 107 3.66 -6.79 -16.35
N ASP A 108 2.98 -6.76 -17.50
CA ASP A 108 3.37 -5.85 -18.59
C ASP A 108 3.11 -4.36 -18.23
N ILE A 109 2.84 -4.07 -16.96
CA ILE A 109 2.61 -2.76 -16.37
C ILE A 109 4.00 -2.18 -16.02
N GLY A 110 4.40 -1.13 -16.74
CA GLY A 110 5.62 -0.36 -16.42
C GLY A 110 6.92 -0.85 -17.02
N GLY A 111 6.83 -1.70 -18.04
CA GLY A 111 7.97 -2.46 -18.52
C GLY A 111 8.32 -3.59 -17.55
N PHE A 112 8.97 -4.61 -18.09
CA PHE A 112 9.21 -5.90 -17.43
C PHE A 112 9.87 -5.83 -16.02
N LYS A 113 10.49 -4.71 -15.64
CA LYS A 113 11.36 -4.64 -14.44
C LYS A 113 10.64 -4.17 -13.17
N ASN A 114 9.75 -3.19 -13.25
CA ASN A 114 9.16 -2.58 -12.04
C ASN A 114 7.94 -3.37 -11.55
N GLY A 115 7.04 -3.79 -12.46
CA GLY A 115 5.88 -4.61 -12.08
C GLY A 115 6.26 -5.95 -11.45
N PHE A 116 7.36 -6.57 -11.90
CA PHE A 116 7.87 -7.84 -11.37
C PHE A 116 8.40 -7.76 -9.95
N SER A 117 9.02 -6.63 -9.60
CA SER A 117 9.66 -6.44 -8.29
C SER A 117 8.69 -5.91 -7.23
N ALA A 118 7.48 -5.52 -7.62
CA ALA A 118 6.42 -5.13 -6.70
C ALA A 118 6.20 -6.23 -5.66
N ARG A 119 5.99 -5.83 -4.41
CA ARG A 119 5.85 -6.74 -3.28
C ARG A 119 4.39 -7.10 -3.08
N CYS A 120 4.12 -8.38 -2.82
CA CYS A 120 2.79 -8.89 -2.55
C CYS A 120 2.81 -9.78 -1.30
N LEU A 121 1.69 -9.82 -0.59
CA LEU A 121 1.41 -10.81 0.45
C LEU A 121 0.62 -11.94 -0.19
N ALA A 122 1.19 -13.13 -0.26
CA ALA A 122 0.49 -14.36 -0.55
C ALA A 122 -0.08 -14.93 0.75
N ILE A 123 -1.33 -15.37 0.71
CA ILE A 123 -2.07 -15.91 1.85
C ILE A 123 -2.48 -17.33 1.50
N GLU A 124 -2.07 -18.26 2.34
CA GLU A 124 -2.42 -19.67 2.22
C GLU A 124 -3.89 -19.90 2.61
N SER A 125 -4.60 -20.70 1.81
CA SER A 125 -5.92 -21.24 2.15
C SER A 125 -6.11 -22.60 1.51
N ASP A 126 -6.72 -23.54 2.25
CA ASP A 126 -7.11 -24.86 1.75
C ASP A 126 -5.96 -25.64 1.04
N GLY A 127 -4.72 -25.45 1.49
CA GLY A 127 -3.52 -26.08 0.96
C GLY A 127 -2.91 -25.40 -0.27
N ASP A 128 -3.49 -24.31 -0.77
CA ASP A 128 -2.90 -23.45 -1.79
C ASP A 128 -2.12 -22.29 -1.14
N PRO A 129 -0.78 -22.25 -1.23
CA PRO A 129 0.06 -21.21 -0.63
C PRO A 129 -0.12 -19.83 -1.29
N TYR A 130 -0.83 -19.76 -2.42
CA TYR A 130 -1.04 -18.55 -3.20
C TYR A 130 -2.54 -18.23 -3.41
N SER A 131 -3.41 -18.79 -2.57
CA SER A 131 -4.87 -18.68 -2.70
C SER A 131 -5.36 -17.24 -2.82
N ILE A 132 -4.79 -16.32 -2.03
CA ILE A 132 -5.01 -14.88 -2.18
C ILE A 132 -3.66 -14.18 -2.31
N ILE A 133 -3.57 -13.24 -3.25
CA ILE A 133 -2.39 -12.37 -3.38
C ILE A 133 -2.82 -10.91 -3.31
N ILE A 134 -2.28 -10.18 -2.34
CA ILE A 134 -2.58 -8.76 -2.12
C ILE A 134 -1.32 -7.93 -2.35
N PRO A 135 -1.33 -6.91 -3.23
CA PRO A 135 -0.22 -5.98 -3.35
C PRO A 135 0.07 -5.29 -2.01
N VAL A 136 1.33 -5.21 -1.61
CA VAL A 136 1.75 -4.51 -0.38
C VAL A 136 1.32 -3.05 -0.42
N ALA A 137 1.36 -2.41 -1.59
CA ALA A 137 0.89 -1.04 -1.76
C ALA A 137 -0.57 -0.85 -1.33
N GLU A 138 -1.44 -1.85 -1.56
CA GLU A 138 -2.84 -1.79 -1.13
C GLU A 138 -3.00 -2.01 0.37
N VAL A 139 -2.19 -2.86 1.00
CA VAL A 139 -2.17 -2.99 2.47
C VAL A 139 -1.75 -1.67 3.12
N ILE A 140 -0.71 -1.04 2.57
CA ILE A 140 -0.25 0.28 3.03
C ILE A 140 -1.37 1.30 2.86
N ARG A 141 -1.92 1.46 1.64
CA ARG A 141 -2.98 2.43 1.35
C ARG A 141 -4.21 2.23 2.23
N PHE A 142 -4.71 1.00 2.31
CA PHE A 142 -5.96 0.70 2.97
C PHE A 142 -5.88 0.85 4.49
N TYR A 143 -4.74 0.48 5.09
CA TYR A 143 -4.65 0.43 6.55
C TYR A 143 -3.72 1.48 7.16
N TYR A 144 -2.51 1.60 6.63
CA TYR A 144 -1.47 2.43 7.25
C TYR A 144 -1.44 3.86 6.73
N ALA A 145 -1.95 4.10 5.53
CA ALA A 145 -1.86 5.35 4.78
C ALA A 145 -3.26 5.84 4.36
N ILE A 146 -4.19 5.87 5.31
CA ILE A 146 -5.58 6.32 5.10
C ILE A 146 -5.73 7.84 4.89
N SER A 147 -4.63 8.58 5.04
CA SER A 147 -4.58 10.03 4.89
C SER A 147 -3.23 10.47 4.34
N THR A 148 -3.19 11.71 3.82
CA THR A 148 -1.95 12.34 3.35
C THR A 148 -0.87 12.34 4.43
N ASN A 149 -1.24 12.65 5.68
CA ASN A 149 -0.30 12.72 6.79
C ASN A 149 0.26 11.34 7.15
N LEU A 150 -0.61 10.33 7.29
CA LEU A 150 -0.18 8.98 7.64
C LEU A 150 0.67 8.34 6.53
N ALA A 151 0.34 8.60 5.27
CA ALA A 151 1.20 8.18 4.15
C ALA A 151 2.61 8.80 4.28
N LYS A 152 2.68 10.11 4.54
CA LYS A 152 3.98 10.79 4.75
C LYS A 152 4.73 10.21 5.94
N ILE A 153 4.07 10.02 7.08
CA ILE A 153 4.68 9.44 8.28
C ILE A 153 5.23 8.03 7.98
N ALA A 154 4.45 7.19 7.31
CA ALA A 154 4.80 5.81 7.00
C ALA A 154 6.04 5.71 6.09
N PHE A 155 6.10 6.52 5.04
CA PHE A 155 7.19 6.47 4.06
C PHE A 155 8.44 7.25 4.48
N LEU A 156 8.30 8.27 5.33
CA LEU A 156 9.44 9.02 5.91
C LEU A 156 10.00 8.38 7.18
N GLY A 157 9.30 7.42 7.79
CA GLY A 157 9.71 6.84 9.08
C GLY A 157 9.58 7.85 10.23
N SER A 158 8.74 8.86 10.09
CA SER A 158 8.61 9.95 11.06
C SER A 158 8.10 9.48 12.41
N TYR A 159 7.38 8.35 12.48
CA TYR A 159 6.93 7.79 13.75
C TYR A 159 8.10 7.33 14.62
N GLU A 160 9.15 6.76 14.02
CA GLU A 160 10.33 6.30 14.76
C GLU A 160 11.27 7.45 15.11
N THR A 161 11.37 8.45 14.23
CA THR A 161 12.35 9.54 14.36
C THR A 161 11.82 10.80 15.03
N ASN A 162 10.50 11.02 14.98
CA ASN A 162 9.82 12.24 15.44
C ASN A 162 8.52 11.93 16.20
N PHE A 163 8.52 10.88 17.03
CA PHE A 163 7.34 10.40 17.76
C PHE A 163 6.58 11.52 18.49
N ASP A 164 7.30 12.39 19.22
CA ASP A 164 6.70 13.48 20.00
C ASP A 164 6.08 14.59 19.13
N GLN A 165 6.37 14.63 17.83
CA GLN A 165 5.75 15.52 16.85
C GLN A 165 4.47 14.94 16.23
N ILE A 166 4.13 13.69 16.57
CA ILE A 166 2.94 12.97 16.09
C ILE A 166 2.00 12.73 17.28
N ILE A 167 2.53 12.14 18.35
CA ILE A 167 1.81 11.87 19.59
C ILE A 167 2.26 12.88 20.65
N GLY A 168 1.31 13.59 21.23
CA GLY A 168 1.55 14.49 22.35
C GLY A 168 1.81 13.74 23.65
N GLU A 169 2.27 14.47 24.67
CA GLU A 169 2.70 13.91 25.97
C GLU A 169 1.60 13.15 26.72
N ARG A 170 0.32 13.38 26.39
CA ARG A 170 -0.83 12.74 27.03
C ARG A 170 -1.28 11.53 26.22
N TYR A 171 -0.68 10.38 26.49
CA TYR A 171 -1.18 9.09 26.00
C TYR A 171 -1.10 8.04 27.11
N GLY A 172 -2.02 7.07 27.08
CA GLY A 172 -2.09 6.06 28.12
C GLY A 172 -3.16 5.02 27.84
N PHE A 173 -2.94 3.80 28.34
CA PHE A 173 -3.89 2.70 28.24
C PHE A 173 -4.46 2.38 29.61
N ASP A 174 -5.77 2.47 29.76
CA ASP A 174 -6.47 2.01 30.95
C ASP A 174 -6.75 0.51 30.83
N SER A 175 -6.06 -0.27 31.67
CA SER A 175 -6.19 -1.72 31.67
C SER A 175 -7.55 -2.24 32.15
N LYS A 176 -8.32 -1.44 32.91
CA LYS A 176 -9.65 -1.80 33.41
C LYS A 176 -10.71 -1.56 32.35
N THR A 177 -10.75 -0.37 31.78
CA THR A 177 -11.74 0.00 30.76
C THR A 177 -11.36 -0.47 29.35
N LYS A 178 -10.10 -0.92 29.16
CA LYS A 178 -9.50 -1.26 27.86
C LYS A 178 -9.50 -0.08 26.88
N ILE A 179 -9.53 1.15 27.40
CA ILE A 179 -9.51 2.37 26.60
C ILE A 179 -8.07 2.82 26.41
N LEU A 180 -7.72 3.12 25.16
CA LEU A 180 -6.50 3.84 24.82
C LEU A 180 -6.84 5.32 24.65
N ILE A 181 -6.14 6.17 25.37
CA ILE A 181 -6.17 7.62 25.19
C ILE A 181 -4.87 8.01 24.47
N ILE A 182 -5.01 8.75 23.38
CA ILE A 182 -3.90 9.38 22.67
C ILE A 182 -4.23 10.83 22.42
N HIS A 183 -3.26 11.71 22.63
CA HIS A 183 -3.35 13.10 22.23
C HIS A 183 -2.58 13.27 20.93
N LEU A 184 -3.27 13.59 19.84
CA LEU A 184 -2.64 13.85 18.55
C LEU A 184 -2.14 15.30 18.49
N ARG A 185 -1.10 15.57 17.70
CA ARG A 185 -0.72 16.95 17.36
C ARG A 185 -1.74 17.57 16.40
N GLN A 186 -1.88 18.89 16.45
CA GLN A 186 -2.94 19.66 15.78
C GLN A 186 -3.03 19.48 14.25
N TRP A 187 -1.92 19.11 13.60
CA TRP A 187 -1.88 18.90 12.16
C TRP A 187 -2.41 17.52 11.72
N LEU A 188 -2.69 16.63 12.67
CA LEU A 188 -3.31 15.33 12.45
C LEU A 188 -4.82 15.40 12.66
N TYR A 189 -5.54 14.53 11.96
CA TYR A 189 -6.99 14.40 12.06
C TYR A 189 -7.38 13.33 13.09
N ASP A 190 -8.53 13.50 13.75
CA ASP A 190 -9.02 12.54 14.75
C ASP A 190 -9.15 11.11 14.20
N ASN A 191 -9.54 10.98 12.93
CA ASN A 191 -9.66 9.68 12.26
C ASN A 191 -8.31 9.01 11.98
N GLU A 192 -7.18 9.67 12.18
CA GLU A 192 -5.85 9.05 12.12
C GLU A 192 -5.50 8.38 13.45
N GLY A 193 -6.19 8.76 14.53
CA GLY A 193 -5.95 8.27 15.87
C GLY A 193 -6.16 6.77 16.03
N TRP A 194 -7.12 6.17 15.32
CA TRP A 194 -7.32 4.72 15.42
C TRP A 194 -6.13 3.93 14.84
N VAL A 195 -5.53 4.39 13.73
CA VAL A 195 -4.34 3.77 13.12
C VAL A 195 -3.16 3.92 14.06
N LEU A 196 -2.88 5.15 14.50
CA LEU A 196 -1.75 5.46 15.38
C LEU A 196 -1.88 4.75 16.73
N GLY A 197 -3.09 4.67 17.27
CA GLY A 197 -3.40 3.93 18.49
C GLY A 197 -3.18 2.44 18.33
N ARG A 198 -3.52 1.86 17.18
CA ARG A 198 -3.21 0.45 16.86
C ARG A 198 -1.69 0.24 16.79
N ILE A 199 -0.97 1.07 16.04
CA ILE A 199 0.51 1.00 15.94
C ILE A 199 1.15 1.11 17.32
N LEU A 200 0.59 1.92 18.23
CA LEU A 200 1.10 2.06 19.59
C LEU A 200 0.89 0.82 20.47
N ARG A 201 -0.12 -0.01 20.18
CA ARG A 201 -0.57 -1.09 21.08
C ARG A 201 -0.41 -2.51 20.53
N ASP A 202 -0.40 -2.66 19.22
CA ASP A 202 -0.28 -3.94 18.54
C ASP A 202 1.10 -4.06 17.90
N LYS A 203 1.84 -5.11 18.27
CA LYS A 203 3.19 -5.36 17.75
C LYS A 203 3.20 -5.65 16.25
N ASN A 204 2.19 -6.34 15.73
CA ASN A 204 2.09 -6.63 14.30
C ASN A 204 1.86 -5.34 13.51
N ALA A 205 0.93 -4.49 13.98
CA ALA A 205 0.70 -3.18 13.37
C ALA A 205 1.94 -2.27 13.44
N GLN A 206 2.64 -2.26 14.58
CA GLN A 206 3.87 -1.49 14.74
C GLN A 206 4.96 -1.95 13.78
N GLN A 207 5.24 -3.26 13.76
CA GLN A 207 6.26 -3.85 12.90
C GLN A 207 5.94 -3.63 11.43
N GLY A 208 4.69 -3.88 11.03
CA GLY A 208 4.23 -3.64 9.66
C GLY A 208 4.41 -2.18 9.25
N PHE A 209 4.02 -1.23 10.10
CA PHE A 209 4.19 0.20 9.83
C PHE A 209 5.66 0.61 9.68
N PHE A 210 6.54 0.18 10.60
CA PHE A 210 7.97 0.51 10.55
C PHE A 210 8.68 -0.14 9.36
N GLN A 211 8.25 -1.33 8.96
CA GLN A 211 8.82 -2.04 7.83
C GLN A 211 8.69 -1.24 6.52
N ILE A 212 7.66 -0.39 6.38
CA ILE A 212 7.45 0.43 5.17
C ILE A 212 8.68 1.29 4.88
N HIS A 213 9.07 2.17 5.80
CA HIS A 213 10.25 3.02 5.63
C HIS A 213 11.56 2.22 5.70
N ARG A 214 11.70 1.32 6.69
CA ARG A 214 12.95 0.57 6.90
C ARG A 214 13.31 -0.30 5.69
N SER A 215 12.33 -0.89 5.01
CA SER A 215 12.57 -1.69 3.81
C SER A 215 13.11 -0.85 2.65
N LEU A 216 12.61 0.38 2.48
CA LEU A 216 13.09 1.33 1.47
C LEU A 216 14.52 1.78 1.76
N VAL A 217 14.85 2.14 3.01
CA VAL A 217 16.21 2.51 3.43
C VAL A 217 17.18 1.34 3.26
N LYS A 218 16.77 0.13 3.65
CA LYS A 218 17.59 -1.07 3.48
C LYS A 218 17.90 -1.34 2.00
N GLN A 219 16.91 -1.16 1.13
CA GLN A 219 17.07 -1.40 -0.31
C GLN A 219 17.84 -0.28 -1.02
N SER A 220 17.78 0.96 -0.55
CA SER A 220 18.53 2.09 -1.16
C SER A 220 20.04 1.97 -1.00
N VAL A 221 20.52 1.23 0.01
CA VAL A 221 21.94 0.91 0.21
C VAL A 221 22.38 -0.28 -0.67
N GLY A 222 21.45 -1.11 -1.14
CA GLY A 222 21.72 -2.28 -1.97
C GLY A 222 21.81 -1.97 -3.46
N LYS A 223 22.20 -2.97 -4.26
CA LYS A 223 22.18 -2.91 -5.75
C LYS A 223 20.77 -3.15 -6.32
N TYR A 224 19.72 -2.77 -5.61
CA TYR A 224 18.35 -2.92 -6.10
C TYR A 224 18.09 -1.88 -7.18
N HIS A 225 17.46 -2.29 -8.29
CA HIS A 225 17.17 -1.39 -9.41
C HIS A 225 16.18 -0.29 -8.98
N GLN A 226 15.21 -0.64 -8.13
CA GLN A 226 14.34 0.30 -7.43
C GLN A 226 13.92 -0.27 -6.06
N PRO A 227 13.97 0.53 -4.98
CA PRO A 227 13.43 0.15 -3.68
C PRO A 227 11.91 -0.04 -3.72
N MET A 228 11.42 -1.14 -3.16
CA MET A 228 9.99 -1.44 -3.06
C MET A 228 9.55 -1.52 -1.59
N PRO A 229 8.45 -0.86 -1.19
CA PRO A 229 8.02 -0.92 0.20
C PRO A 229 7.60 -2.34 0.57
N GLN A 230 7.86 -2.72 1.81
CA GLN A 230 7.44 -3.99 2.40
C GLN A 230 6.63 -3.71 3.67
N THR A 231 5.63 -4.54 3.93
CA THR A 231 4.86 -4.52 5.17
C THR A 231 4.21 -5.88 5.39
N ASN A 232 3.49 -6.04 6.49
CA ASN A 232 2.60 -7.17 6.74
C ASN A 232 1.25 -6.66 7.27
N PHE A 233 0.29 -7.57 7.42
CA PHE A 233 -0.98 -7.26 8.04
C PHE A 233 -0.81 -6.71 9.48
N PRO A 234 -1.66 -5.76 9.87
CA PRO A 234 -1.59 -5.12 11.20
C PRO A 234 -2.21 -5.96 12.32
N PHE A 235 -2.56 -7.21 12.02
CA PHE A 235 -3.24 -8.14 12.90
C PHE A 235 -2.88 -9.57 12.52
N GLN A 236 -3.18 -10.48 13.45
CA GLN A 236 -3.21 -11.92 13.23
C GLN A 236 -4.56 -12.46 13.71
N GLY A 237 -5.03 -13.53 13.09
CA GLY A 237 -6.26 -14.21 13.45
C GLY A 237 -7.03 -14.77 12.25
N LYS A 238 -8.06 -15.55 12.57
CA LYS A 238 -8.95 -16.15 11.57
C LYS A 238 -9.95 -15.11 11.05
N GLN A 239 -9.99 -14.90 9.74
CA GLN A 239 -10.99 -14.09 9.08
C GLN A 239 -12.05 -15.01 8.47
N ILE A 240 -13.29 -14.85 8.92
CA ILE A 240 -14.44 -15.61 8.43
C ILE A 240 -15.13 -14.74 7.38
N GLY A 241 -15.28 -15.29 6.16
CA GLY A 241 -15.92 -14.71 4.97
C GLY A 241 -16.36 -13.25 5.07
N LEU A 242 -15.58 -12.36 4.48
CA LEU A 242 -16.00 -10.99 4.18
C LEU A 242 -16.28 -10.84 2.70
N HIS A 243 -17.34 -10.11 2.38
CA HIS A 243 -17.55 -9.55 1.07
C HIS A 243 -16.49 -8.45 0.86
N ALA A 244 -15.59 -8.64 -0.11
CA ALA A 244 -14.75 -7.53 -0.57
C ALA A 244 -15.67 -6.58 -1.36
N ALA A 245 -15.77 -5.32 -0.89
CA ALA A 245 -16.55 -4.25 -1.52
C ALA A 245 -15.76 -3.57 -2.64
#